data_AF-A0A939XVN1-F1
#
_entry.id   AF-A0A939XVN1-F1
#
_cell.length_a   1.000
_cell.length_b   1.000
_cell.length_c   1.000
_cell.angle_alpha   90.00
_cell.angle_beta   90.00
_cell.angle_gamma   90.00
#
_symmetry.space_group_name_H-M   'P 1'
#
loop_
_entity.id
_entity.type
_entity.pdbx_description
1 polymer ?
#
loop_
_entity_poly.entity_id
_entity_poly.type
_entity_poly.pdbx_seq_one_letter_code
_entity_poly.pdbx_strand_id
1 'polypeptide(L)'
;MKKNALVLALACISTLVQAQDMKDFVNRHMETYPKLRLLDIYKSCFQDFMGPEHLVADTASASAYLDRELDGMANETPAPWYYEPC
;
A
#
# COMPACT_ATOMS: atom_id res chain seq x y z
N MET A 1 -12.23 -0.62 40.36
CA MET A 1 -13.39 -0.27 39.49
C MET A 1 -13.13 0.99 38.66
N LYS A 2 -12.84 2.17 39.26
CA LYS A 2 -12.60 3.42 38.51
C LYS A 2 -11.45 3.37 37.48
N LYS A 3 -10.35 2.68 37.81
CA LYS A 3 -9.20 2.49 36.89
C LYS A 3 -9.56 1.64 35.66
N ASN A 4 -10.33 0.56 35.83
CA ASN A 4 -10.73 -0.32 34.73
C ASN A 4 -11.71 0.39 33.79
N ALA A 5 -12.61 1.22 34.32
CA ALA A 5 -13.50 2.05 33.52
C ALA A 5 -12.73 3.10 32.69
N LEU A 6 -11.67 3.70 33.26
CA LEU A 6 -10.81 4.65 32.55
C LEU A 6 -10.06 3.97 31.39
N VAL A 7 -9.50 2.78 31.62
CA VAL A 7 -8.79 2.01 30.57
C VAL A 7 -9.74 1.61 29.44
N LEU A 8 -10.96 1.16 29.76
CA LEU A 8 -11.99 0.86 28.77
C LEU A 8 -12.38 2.10 27.95
N ALA A 9 -12.59 3.24 28.60
CA ALA A 9 -12.91 4.49 27.91
C ALA A 9 -11.78 4.92 26.96
N LEU A 10 -10.53 4.85 27.40
CA LEU A 10 -9.36 5.15 26.57
C LEU A 10 -9.24 4.21 25.36
N ALA A 11 -9.43 2.90 25.56
CA ALA A 11 -9.41 1.93 24.47
C ALA A 11 -10.53 2.19 23.43
N CYS A 12 -11.73 2.54 23.87
CA CYS A 12 -12.83 2.92 22.98
C CYS A 12 -12.52 4.21 22.21
N ILE A 13 -11.90 5.21 22.86
CA ILE A 13 -11.52 6.45 22.19
C ILE A 13 -10.47 6.16 21.11
N SER A 14 -9.46 5.33 21.40
CA SER A 14 -8.42 4.98 20.42
C SER A 14 -8.99 4.24 19.20
N THR A 15 -9.94 3.33 19.38
CA THR A 15 -10.55 2.61 18.25
C THR A 15 -11.43 3.52 17.41
N LEU A 16 -12.13 4.47 18.04
CA LEU A 16 -12.94 5.48 17.33
C LEU A 16 -12.07 6.42 16.49
N VAL A 17 -10.95 6.91 17.04
CA VAL A 17 -10.00 7.75 16.29
C VAL A 17 -9.43 6.99 15.10
N GLN A 18 -8.98 5.75 15.31
CA GLN A 18 -8.42 4.93 14.22
C GLN A 18 -9.44 4.63 13.11
N ALA A 19 -10.72 4.43 13.46
CA ALA A 19 -11.78 4.24 12.47
C ALA A 19 -12.04 5.52 11.66
N GLN A 20 -11.96 6.69 12.30
CA GLN A 20 -12.10 7.98 11.62
C GLN A 20 -10.93 8.24 10.67
N ASP A 21 -9.70 7.98 11.12
CA ASP A 21 -8.49 8.15 10.29
C ASP A 21 -8.53 7.26 9.04
N MET A 22 -9.01 6.01 9.18
CA MET A 22 -9.18 5.09 8.06
C MET A 22 -10.21 5.61 7.05
N LYS A 23 -11.33 6.17 7.54
CA LYS A 23 -12.37 6.73 6.68
C LYS A 23 -11.85 7.94 5.90
N ASP A 24 -11.11 8.82 6.56
CA ASP A 24 -10.53 10.01 5.92
C ASP A 24 -9.45 9.64 4.92
N PHE A 25 -8.64 8.61 5.21
CA PHE A 25 -7.68 8.03 4.27
C PHE A 25 -8.36 7.50 3.00
N VAL A 26 -9.43 6.72 3.14
CA VAL A 26 -10.17 6.17 2.00
C VAL A 26 -10.82 7.29 1.18
N ASN A 27 -11.52 8.23 1.82
CA ASN A 27 -12.19 9.32 1.12
C ASN A 27 -11.20 10.16 0.31
N ARG A 28 -10.06 10.52 0.89
CA ARG A 28 -9.02 11.28 0.22
C ARG A 28 -8.50 10.58 -1.05
N HIS A 29 -8.31 9.27 -1.01
CA HIS A 29 -7.87 8.49 -2.17
C HIS A 29 -8.94 8.41 -3.25
N MET A 30 -10.20 8.19 -2.87
CA MET A 30 -11.31 8.14 -3.80
C MET A 30 -11.56 9.50 -4.49
N GLU A 31 -11.36 10.61 -3.75
CA GLU A 31 -11.44 11.97 -4.30
C GLU A 31 -10.26 12.29 -5.22
N THR A 32 -9.05 11.92 -4.83
CA THR A 32 -7.82 12.20 -5.61
C THR A 32 -7.78 11.38 -6.90
N TYR A 33 -8.27 10.14 -6.86
CA TYR A 33 -8.22 9.21 -7.98
C TYR A 33 -9.63 8.70 -8.34
N PRO A 34 -10.39 9.41 -9.18
CA PRO A 34 -11.82 9.11 -9.43
C PRO A 34 -12.10 7.74 -10.08
N LYS A 35 -11.08 7.09 -10.66
CA LYS A 35 -11.17 5.74 -11.25
C LYS A 35 -10.74 4.64 -10.29
N LEU A 36 -10.12 5.00 -9.17
CA LEU A 36 -9.71 4.07 -8.12
C LEU A 36 -10.95 3.48 -7.47
N ARG A 37 -10.97 2.17 -7.26
CA ARG A 37 -12.03 1.50 -6.50
C ARG A 37 -11.53 1.20 -5.10
N LEU A 38 -12.46 1.01 -4.17
CA LEU A 38 -12.14 0.60 -2.80
C LEU A 38 -11.32 -0.71 -2.75
N LEU A 39 -11.59 -1.64 -3.68
CA LEU A 39 -10.82 -2.88 -3.80
C LEU A 39 -9.34 -2.62 -4.13
N ASP A 40 -9.05 -1.59 -4.92
CA ASP A 40 -7.68 -1.27 -5.32
C ASP A 40 -6.92 -0.66 -4.13
N ILE A 41 -7.58 0.15 -3.29
CA ILE A 41 -7.04 0.62 -1.99
C ILE A 41 -6.73 -0.56 -1.08
N TYR A 42 -7.67 -1.49 -0.92
CA TYR A 42 -7.47 -2.69 -0.11
C TYR A 42 -6.26 -3.51 -0.57
N LYS A 43 -6.15 -3.75 -1.89
CA LYS A 43 -5.01 -4.48 -2.46
C LYS A 43 -3.68 -3.76 -2.21
N SER A 44 -3.67 -2.44 -2.34
CA SER A 44 -2.49 -1.63 -2.04
C SER A 44 -2.06 -1.77 -0.58
N CYS A 45 -2.97 -1.60 0.38
CA CYS A 45 -2.67 -1.79 1.80
C CYS A 45 -2.25 -3.23 2.13
N PHE A 46 -2.85 -4.23 1.48
CA PHE A 46 -2.46 -5.62 1.65
C PHE A 46 -1.05 -5.89 1.13
N GLN A 47 -0.70 -5.32 -0.02
CA GLN A 47 0.64 -5.43 -0.60
C GLN A 47 1.68 -4.67 0.23
N ASP A 48 1.35 -3.50 0.77
CA ASP A 48 2.23 -2.77 1.68
C ASP A 48 2.54 -3.60 2.95
N PHE A 49 1.54 -4.30 3.49
CA PHE A 49 1.74 -5.11 4.69
C PHE A 49 2.34 -6.50 4.44
N MET A 50 1.95 -7.18 3.36
CA MET A 50 2.28 -8.58 3.08
C MET A 50 3.13 -8.77 1.83
N GLY A 51 3.54 -7.68 1.17
CA GLY A 51 4.21 -7.72 -0.11
C GLY A 51 5.65 -8.22 -0.02
N PRO A 52 6.24 -8.55 -1.18
CA PRO A 52 7.59 -9.06 -1.26
C PRO A 52 8.66 -7.99 -1.00
N GLU A 53 8.29 -6.71 -0.86
CA GLU A 53 9.24 -5.64 -0.52
C GLU A 53 9.96 -5.92 0.80
N HIS A 54 9.29 -6.58 1.76
CA HIS A 54 9.88 -7.00 3.03
C HIS A 54 10.88 -8.16 2.88
N LEU A 55 10.93 -8.81 1.72
CA LEU A 55 11.87 -9.89 1.41
C LEU A 55 13.20 -9.35 0.84
N VAL A 56 13.23 -8.08 0.41
CA VAL A 56 14.42 -7.44 -0.14
C VAL A 56 15.27 -6.91 1.01
N ALA A 57 16.25 -7.71 1.44
CA ALA A 57 17.15 -7.34 2.53
C ALA A 57 18.14 -6.22 2.16
N ASP A 58 18.48 -6.08 0.87
CA ASP A 58 19.36 -5.04 0.34
C ASP A 58 18.60 -4.14 -0.63
N THR A 59 18.05 -3.05 -0.09
CA THR A 59 17.28 -2.08 -0.85
C THR A 59 18.13 -1.29 -1.84
N ALA A 60 19.43 -1.14 -1.60
CA ALA A 60 20.35 -0.47 -2.52
C ALA A 60 20.57 -1.32 -3.78
N SER A 61 20.76 -2.63 -3.61
CA SER A 61 20.85 -3.56 -4.75
C SER A 61 19.54 -3.62 -5.55
N ALA A 62 18.38 -3.54 -4.90
CA ALA A 62 17.10 -3.51 -5.61
C ALA A 62 16.92 -2.21 -6.40
N SER A 63 17.29 -1.05 -5.83
CA SER A 63 17.28 0.22 -6.56
C SER A 63 18.19 0.16 -7.80
N ALA A 64 19.44 -0.29 -7.62
CA ALA A 64 20.40 -0.40 -8.72
C ALA A 64 19.93 -1.37 -9.83
N TYR A 65 19.20 -2.43 -9.46
CA TYR A 65 18.59 -3.33 -10.41
C TYR A 65 17.48 -2.65 -11.24
N LEU A 66 16.58 -1.91 -10.58
CA LEU A 66 15.50 -1.16 -11.24
C LEU A 66 16.05 -0.08 -12.17
N ASP A 67 17.05 0.68 -11.74
CA ASP A 67 17.71 1.69 -12.57
C ASP A 67 18.26 1.06 -13.87
N ARG A 68 18.91 -0.11 -13.74
CA ARG A 68 19.42 -0.87 -14.88
C ARG A 68 18.30 -1.35 -15.81
N GLU A 69 17.16 -1.80 -15.29
CA GLU A 69 16.01 -2.20 -16.12
C GLU A 69 15.43 -1.01 -16.88
N LEU A 70 15.26 0.14 -16.22
CA LEU A 70 14.74 1.35 -16.84
C LEU A 70 15.66 1.87 -17.97
N ASP A 71 16.97 1.84 -17.75
CA ASP A 71 17.97 2.17 -18.77
C ASP A 71 17.90 1.21 -19.97
N GLY A 72 17.62 -0.08 -19.72
CA GLY A 72 17.40 -1.08 -20.77
C GLY A 72 16.14 -0.81 -21.58
N MET A 73 15.03 -0.44 -20.92
CA MET A 73 13.76 -0.11 -21.57
C MET A 73 13.84 1.11 -22.49
N ALA A 74 14.74 2.07 -22.24
CA ALA A 74 14.94 3.23 -23.10
C ALA A 74 15.56 2.87 -24.46
N ASN A 75 16.26 1.73 -24.54
CA ASN A 75 16.99 1.28 -25.74
C ASN A 75 16.30 0.12 -26.46
N GLU A 76 15.24 -0.44 -25.90
CA GLU A 76 14.48 -1.54 -26.51
C GLU A 76 13.18 -1.03 -27.16
N THR A 77 12.98 -1.36 -28.43
CA THR A 77 11.66 -1.25 -29.07
C THR A 77 10.67 -2.06 -28.21
N PRO A 78 9.53 -1.50 -27.75
CA PRO A 78 8.62 -2.23 -26.88
C PRO A 78 8.29 -3.57 -27.49
N ALA A 79 8.73 -4.66 -26.85
CA ALA A 79 8.34 -5.99 -27.26
C ALA A 79 6.81 -6.05 -27.29
N PRO A 80 6.19 -6.70 -28.29
CA PRO A 80 4.75 -6.93 -28.25
C PRO A 80 4.44 -7.63 -26.93
N TRP A 81 3.55 -7.04 -26.12
CA TRP A 81 3.18 -7.56 -24.80
C TRP A 81 2.83 -9.04 -24.91
N TYR A 82 3.78 -9.91 -24.56
CA TYR A 82 3.56 -11.35 -24.52
C TYR A 82 2.88 -11.65 -23.19
N TYR A 83 1.56 -11.48 -23.18
CA TYR A 83 0.74 -12.02 -22.11
C TYR A 83 0.76 -13.55 -22.26
N GLU A 84 1.54 -14.24 -21.44
CA GLU A 84 1.37 -15.67 -21.26
C GLU A 84 0.19 -15.88 -20.29
N PRO A 85 -0.97 -16.37 -20.76
CA PRO A 85 -2.04 -16.75 -19.86
C PRO A 85 -1.58 -17.92 -18.99
N CYS A 86 -1.51 -17.70 -17.69
CA CYS A 86 -1.46 -18.77 -16.69
C CYS A 86 -2.80 -19.52 -16.58
#